data_AF-E7AA57-F1
#
_entry.id   AF-E7AA57-F1
#
_cell.length_a   1.000
_cell.length_b   1.000
_cell.length_c   1.000
_cell.angle_alpha   90.00
_cell.angle_beta   90.00
_cell.angle_gamma   90.00
#
_symmetry.space_group_name_H-M   'P 1'
#
loop_
_entity.id
_entity.type
_entity.pdbx_description
1 polymer ?
#
loop_
_entity_poly.entity_id
_entity_poly.type
_entity_poly.pdbx_seq_one_letter_code
_entity_poly.pdbx_strand_id
1 'polypeptide(L)'
;MLFNLHRLVLLLGFIWLALTPLRAFDLDTSLGPQALQGFEALQQHNDREAFKDFKRAHENGNVLGTTLLGIAYMEGRGTKVDYYLAKTYFDSALRILKTWREGSGIGNMASSLTPLQSSTALLVANYGLATMAARLRHA
;
A
#
# COMPACT_ATOMS: atom_id res chain seq x y z
N MET A 1 -19.55 -35.82 -35.52
CA MET A 1 -19.59 -34.91 -34.34
C MET A 1 -18.19 -34.50 -33.81
N LEU A 2 -17.09 -34.69 -34.56
CA LEU A 2 -15.72 -34.42 -34.05
C LEU A 2 -15.19 -32.98 -34.32
N PHE A 3 -15.92 -32.17 -35.10
CA PHE A 3 -15.42 -30.90 -35.64
C PHE A 3 -15.52 -29.70 -34.65
N ASN A 4 -16.37 -29.81 -33.62
CA ASN A 4 -16.62 -28.72 -32.67
C ASN A 4 -15.73 -28.78 -31.41
N LEU A 5 -15.14 -29.94 -31.11
CA LEU A 5 -14.31 -30.12 -29.91
C LEU A 5 -12.96 -29.41 -30.06
N HIS A 6 -12.37 -29.45 -31.25
CA HIS A 6 -11.10 -28.78 -31.55
C HIS A 6 -11.19 -27.25 -31.40
N ARG A 7 -12.29 -26.64 -31.89
CA ARG A 7 -12.54 -25.19 -31.73
C ARG A 7 -12.74 -24.78 -30.27
N LEU A 8 -13.39 -25.63 -29.47
CA LEU A 8 -13.57 -25.41 -28.03
C LEU A 8 -12.25 -25.44 -27.26
N VAL A 9 -11.35 -26.38 -27.58
CA VAL A 9 -10.02 -26.46 -26.95
C VAL A 9 -9.17 -25.23 -27.29
N LEU A 10 -9.23 -24.76 -28.54
CA LEU A 10 -8.55 -23.51 -28.94
C LEU A 10 -9.11 -22.30 -28.21
N LEU A 11 -10.45 -22.18 -28.10
CA LEU A 11 -11.08 -21.07 -27.38
C LEU A 11 -10.77 -21.09 -25.87
N LEU A 12 -10.78 -22.27 -25.24
CA LEU A 12 -10.38 -22.43 -23.84
C LEU A 12 -8.89 -22.09 -23.64
N GLY A 13 -8.04 -22.46 -24.59
CA GLY A 13 -6.63 -22.06 -24.60
C GLY A 13 -6.45 -20.55 -24.75
N PHE A 14 -7.24 -19.89 -25.61
CA PHE A 14 -7.26 -18.43 -25.76
C PHE A 14 -7.80 -17.72 -24.52
N ILE A 15 -8.82 -18.26 -23.86
CA ILE A 15 -9.32 -17.78 -22.57
C ILE A 15 -8.21 -17.89 -21.53
N TRP A 16 -7.51 -19.03 -21.47
CA TRP A 16 -6.39 -19.24 -20.56
C TRP A 16 -5.23 -18.27 -20.83
N LEU A 17 -4.90 -18.02 -22.11
CA LEU A 17 -3.85 -17.09 -22.56
C LEU A 17 -4.23 -15.61 -22.39
N ALA A 18 -5.52 -15.27 -22.44
CA ALA A 18 -6.04 -13.95 -22.14
C ALA A 18 -6.20 -13.71 -20.63
N LEU A 19 -6.26 -14.77 -19.83
CA LEU A 19 -6.30 -14.72 -18.36
C LEU A 19 -4.91 -14.76 -17.71
N THR A 20 -3.85 -15.12 -18.45
CA THR A 20 -2.47 -15.02 -17.94
C THR A 20 -2.06 -13.59 -17.56
N PRO A 21 -2.41 -12.51 -18.30
CA PRO A 21 -2.15 -11.16 -17.81
C PRO A 21 -2.99 -10.78 -16.57
N LEU A 22 -4.10 -11.49 -16.27
CA LEU A 22 -4.82 -11.29 -15.01
C LEU A 22 -4.08 -11.86 -13.80
N ARG A 23 -3.23 -12.88 -13.98
CA ARG A 23 -2.33 -13.37 -12.91
C ARG A 23 -1.08 -12.51 -12.78
N ALA A 24 -0.57 -11.96 -13.88
CA ALA A 24 0.53 -10.99 -13.89
C ALA A 24 0.12 -9.59 -13.42
N PHE A 25 -1.16 -9.36 -13.09
CA PHE A 25 -1.56 -8.30 -12.15
C PHE A 25 -1.14 -8.72 -10.72
N ASP A 26 0.10 -9.14 -10.57
CA ASP A 26 0.73 -9.26 -9.27
C ASP A 26 0.75 -7.84 -8.71
N LEU A 27 -0.01 -7.63 -7.63
CA LEU A 27 0.04 -6.41 -6.82
C LEU A 27 1.47 -6.06 -6.34
N ASP A 28 2.46 -6.94 -6.56
CA ASP A 28 3.79 -6.95 -5.99
C ASP A 28 4.76 -5.88 -6.48
N THR A 29 4.56 -5.25 -7.64
CA THR A 29 5.44 -4.15 -8.05
C THR A 29 5.05 -2.79 -7.44
N SER A 30 3.92 -2.73 -6.73
CA SER A 30 3.27 -1.47 -6.34
C SER A 30 3.51 -1.03 -4.89
N LEU A 31 4.42 -1.64 -4.13
CA LEU A 31 4.70 -1.19 -2.74
C LEU A 31 6.15 -0.77 -2.53
N GLY A 32 7.05 -1.12 -3.46
CA GLY A 32 8.50 -1.09 -3.24
C GLY A 32 8.92 -2.27 -2.35
N PRO A 33 10.14 -2.81 -2.52
CA PRO A 33 10.52 -4.09 -1.94
C PRO A 33 10.41 -4.12 -0.41
N GLN A 34 10.63 -2.98 0.25
CA GLN A 34 10.64 -2.88 1.71
C GLN A 34 9.25 -2.81 2.32
N ALA A 35 8.31 -2.11 1.67
CA ALA A 35 6.93 -2.10 2.17
C ALA A 35 6.29 -3.47 1.93
N LEU A 36 6.63 -4.14 0.81
CA LEU A 36 6.20 -5.51 0.55
C LEU A 36 6.73 -6.48 1.62
N GLN A 37 8.04 -6.42 1.93
CA GLN A 37 8.62 -7.17 3.05
C GLN A 37 7.91 -6.91 4.37
N GLY A 38 7.55 -5.65 4.64
CA GLY A 38 6.78 -5.31 5.84
C GLY A 38 5.38 -5.93 5.85
N PHE A 39 4.69 -6.00 4.72
CA PHE A 39 3.40 -6.69 4.61
C PHE A 39 3.52 -8.21 4.72
N GLU A 40 4.55 -8.81 4.13
CA GLU A 40 4.84 -10.24 4.30
C GLU A 40 5.12 -10.56 5.76
N ALA A 41 5.91 -9.73 6.45
CA ALA A 41 6.17 -9.87 7.88
C ALA A 41 4.89 -9.74 8.72
N LEU A 42 3.96 -8.85 8.34
CA LEU A 42 2.63 -8.79 8.97
C LEU A 42 1.84 -10.09 8.75
N GLN A 43 1.86 -10.66 7.54
CA GLN A 43 1.18 -11.93 7.24
C GLN A 43 1.80 -13.10 8.02
N GLN A 44 3.09 -13.05 8.30
CA GLN A 44 3.81 -14.03 9.13
C GLN A 44 3.63 -13.76 10.64
N HIS A 45 2.73 -12.87 11.03
CA HIS A 45 2.50 -12.45 12.42
C HIS A 45 3.73 -11.86 13.12
N ASN A 46 4.71 -11.36 12.35
CA ASN A 46 5.90 -10.70 12.87
C ASN A 46 5.73 -9.17 12.81
N ASP A 47 4.84 -8.66 13.66
CA ASP A 47 4.52 -7.22 13.67
C ASP A 47 5.74 -6.33 13.97
N ARG A 48 6.73 -6.82 14.73
CA ARG A 48 7.95 -6.07 15.04
C ARG A 48 8.87 -5.92 13.84
N GLU A 49 8.98 -6.95 13.01
CA GLU A 49 9.77 -6.90 11.79
C GLU A 49 9.08 -6.03 10.73
N ALA A 50 7.76 -6.19 10.58
CA ALA A 50 6.96 -5.32 9.73
C ALA A 50 7.14 -3.83 10.05
N PHE A 51 7.10 -3.49 11.34
CA PHE A 51 7.34 -2.11 11.79
C PHE A 51 8.72 -1.59 11.38
N LYS A 52 9.76 -2.41 11.50
CA LYS A 52 11.12 -2.03 11.09
C LYS A 52 11.21 -1.80 9.58
N ASP A 53 10.57 -2.64 8.79
CA ASP A 53 10.59 -2.53 7.33
C ASP A 53 9.79 -1.32 6.83
N PHE A 54 8.65 -1.00 7.47
CA PHE A 54 7.93 0.25 7.22
C PHE A 54 8.77 1.48 7.58
N LYS A 55 9.53 1.42 8.68
CA LYS A 55 10.47 2.48 9.06
C LYS A 55 11.55 2.67 7.99
N ARG A 56 12.13 1.59 7.49
CA ARG A 56 13.12 1.64 6.41
C ARG A 56 12.52 2.21 5.13
N ALA A 57 11.30 1.84 4.78
CA ALA A 57 10.58 2.39 3.63
C ALA A 57 10.36 3.91 3.78
N HIS A 58 9.97 4.37 4.97
CA HIS A 58 9.83 5.81 5.27
C HIS A 58 11.17 6.56 5.14
N GLU A 59 12.26 6.00 5.68
CA GLU A 59 13.61 6.59 5.59
C GLU A 59 14.10 6.73 4.14
N ASN A 60 13.67 5.81 3.27
CA ASN A 60 13.94 5.87 1.83
C ASN A 60 13.01 6.82 1.06
N GLY A 61 12.18 7.60 1.76
CA GLY A 61 11.26 8.57 1.17
C GLY A 61 10.02 7.94 0.54
N ASN A 62 9.70 6.68 0.87
CA ASN A 62 8.49 6.03 0.38
C ASN A 62 7.27 6.52 1.20
N VAL A 63 6.34 7.20 0.51
CA VAL A 63 5.12 7.72 1.15
C VAL A 63 4.21 6.60 1.64
N LEU A 64 4.18 5.44 0.98
CA LEU A 64 3.44 4.28 1.49
C LEU A 64 4.02 3.78 2.81
N GLY A 65 5.35 3.69 2.93
CA GLY A 65 6.01 3.35 4.19
C GLY A 65 5.63 4.32 5.32
N THR A 66 5.54 5.60 4.99
CA THR A 66 5.07 6.65 5.91
C THR A 66 3.63 6.40 6.37
N THR A 67 2.73 6.09 5.44
CA THR A 67 1.32 5.78 5.76
C THR A 67 1.20 4.49 6.57
N LEU A 68 2.01 3.47 6.28
CA LEU A 68 2.00 2.19 7.00
C LEU A 68 2.53 2.30 8.42
N LEU A 69 3.53 3.17 8.66
CA LEU A 69 3.90 3.54 10.02
C LEU A 69 2.72 4.17 10.76
N GLY A 70 1.95 5.05 10.11
CA GLY A 70 0.73 5.61 10.67
C GLY A 70 -0.26 4.54 11.13
N ILE A 71 -0.48 3.51 10.31
CA ILE A 71 -1.32 2.36 10.68
C ILE A 71 -0.70 1.57 11.84
N ALA A 72 0.61 1.32 11.80
CA ALA A 72 1.27 0.54 12.84
C ALA A 72 1.16 1.19 14.22
N TYR A 73 1.28 2.53 14.29
CA TYR A 73 1.02 3.29 15.52
C TYR A 73 -0.47 3.34 15.90
N MET A 74 -1.38 3.40 14.92
CA MET A 74 -2.82 3.41 15.17
C MET A 74 -3.32 2.07 15.76
N GLU A 75 -2.78 0.95 15.28
CA GLU A 75 -3.17 -0.41 15.69
C GLU A 75 -2.27 -1.00 16.78
N GLY A 76 -1.11 -0.40 17.05
CA GLY A 76 -0.13 -0.96 17.98
C GLY A 76 0.58 -2.21 17.43
N ARG A 77 0.79 -2.27 16.12
CA ARG A 77 1.52 -3.38 15.47
C ARG A 77 3.01 -3.16 15.57
N GLY A 78 3.69 -4.01 16.34
CA GLY A 78 5.14 -3.93 16.54
C GLY A 78 5.59 -2.74 17.39
N THR A 79 4.64 -1.95 17.87
CA THR A 79 4.82 -0.76 18.71
C THR A 79 3.65 -0.63 19.69
N LYS A 80 3.69 0.32 20.63
CA LYS A 80 2.52 0.66 21.45
C LYS A 80 1.57 1.54 20.63
N VAL A 81 0.26 1.42 20.90
CA VAL A 81 -0.75 2.29 20.29
C VAL A 81 -0.43 3.74 20.65
N ASP A 82 -0.26 4.58 19.63
CA ASP A 82 -0.03 6.02 19.77
C ASP A 82 -0.76 6.76 18.65
N TYR A 83 -1.96 7.26 18.98
CA TYR A 83 -2.80 7.99 18.03
C TYR A 83 -2.21 9.35 17.62
N TYR A 84 -1.39 9.96 18.46
CA TYR A 84 -0.75 11.24 18.15
C TYR A 84 0.33 11.06 17.09
N LEU A 85 1.19 10.05 17.26
CA LEU A 85 2.17 9.66 16.24
C LEU A 85 1.47 9.21 14.96
N ALA A 86 0.45 8.36 15.05
CA ALA A 86 -0.30 7.90 13.88
C ALA A 86 -0.86 9.06 13.04
N LYS A 87 -1.52 10.03 13.70
CA LYS A 87 -2.01 11.26 13.05
C LYS A 87 -0.89 12.04 12.37
N THR A 88 0.23 12.21 13.06
CA THR A 88 1.40 12.94 12.54
C THR A 88 1.93 12.31 11.25
N TYR A 89 2.03 10.98 11.20
CA TYR A 89 2.47 10.26 10.00
C TYR A 89 1.46 10.38 8.85
N PHE A 90 0.15 10.25 9.12
CA PHE A 90 -0.88 10.44 8.09
C PHE A 90 -0.91 11.86 7.53
N ASP A 91 -0.85 12.88 8.39
CA ASP A 91 -0.80 14.28 7.97
C ASP A 91 0.45 14.57 7.12
N SER A 92 1.59 13.99 7.49
CA SER A 92 2.83 14.11 6.71
C SER A 92 2.70 13.46 5.34
N ALA A 93 2.14 12.24 5.26
CA ALA A 93 1.89 11.55 3.99
C ALA A 93 0.95 12.37 3.09
N LEU A 94 -0.16 12.87 3.63
CA LEU A 94 -1.11 13.71 2.88
C LEU A 94 -0.46 15.00 2.37
N ARG A 95 0.39 15.64 3.16
CA ARG A 95 1.13 16.84 2.73
C ARG A 95 2.01 16.52 1.52
N ILE A 96 2.76 15.42 1.56
CA ILE A 96 3.62 15.00 0.45
C ILE A 96 2.76 14.72 -0.80
N LEU A 97 1.66 14.00 -0.66
CA LEU A 97 0.75 13.67 -1.78
C LEU A 97 0.07 14.91 -2.36
N LYS A 98 -0.28 15.89 -1.52
CA LYS A 98 -0.82 17.18 -1.96
C LYS A 98 0.21 17.93 -2.80
N THR A 99 1.45 18.04 -2.32
CA THR A 99 2.54 18.69 -3.07
C THR A 99 2.88 17.97 -4.37
N TRP A 100 2.76 16.64 -4.40
CA TRP A 100 2.89 15.82 -5.62
C TRP A 100 1.84 16.19 -6.65
N ARG A 101 0.57 16.21 -6.23
CA ARG A 101 -0.57 16.53 -7.09
C ARG A 101 -0.49 17.95 -7.65
N GLU A 102 0.03 18.87 -6.86
CA GLU A 102 0.20 20.29 -7.22
C GLU A 102 1.44 20.54 -8.10
N GLY A 103 2.22 19.50 -8.44
CA GLY A 103 3.39 19.62 -9.30
C GLY A 103 4.53 20.47 -8.71
N SER A 104 4.50 20.74 -7.40
CA SER A 104 5.30 21.80 -6.75
C SER A 104 6.73 21.37 -6.34
N GLY A 105 7.37 20.48 -7.09
CA GLY A 105 8.81 20.19 -6.93
C GLY A 105 9.19 19.35 -5.70
N ILE A 106 8.72 18.10 -5.63
CA ILE A 106 9.10 17.13 -4.58
C ILE A 106 10.21 16.13 -4.96
N GLY A 107 10.90 16.38 -6.08
CA GLY A 107 12.12 15.64 -6.48
C GLY A 107 12.02 14.12 -6.28
N ASN A 108 13.02 13.54 -5.62
CA ASN A 108 13.20 12.10 -5.45
C ASN A 108 12.13 11.41 -4.57
N MET A 109 11.33 12.15 -3.78
CA MET A 109 10.23 11.58 -2.98
C MET A 109 9.01 11.22 -3.82
N ALA A 110 8.77 11.96 -4.91
CA ALA A 110 7.70 11.69 -5.87
C ALA A 110 8.01 10.56 -6.83
N SER A 111 9.29 10.46 -7.22
CA SER A 111 9.73 9.56 -8.29
C SER A 111 9.60 8.08 -7.91
N SER A 112 9.39 7.78 -6.63
CA SER A 112 9.11 6.44 -6.13
C SER A 112 7.62 6.07 -6.17
N LEU A 113 6.72 7.03 -6.45
CA LEU A 113 5.27 6.82 -6.40
C LEU A 113 4.67 6.64 -7.79
N THR A 114 4.08 5.48 -8.03
CA THR A 114 3.13 5.28 -9.13
C THR A 114 1.81 6.02 -8.84
N PRO A 115 1.01 6.35 -9.86
CA PRO A 115 -0.33 6.94 -9.65
C PRO A 115 -1.22 6.10 -8.73
N LEU A 116 -1.09 4.77 -8.80
CA LEU A 116 -1.81 3.84 -7.94
C LEU A 116 -1.36 3.95 -6.48
N GLN A 117 -0.06 3.96 -6.22
CA GLN A 117 0.52 4.13 -4.89
C GLN A 117 0.13 5.45 -4.22
N SER A 118 0.10 6.52 -5.01
CA SER A 118 -0.34 7.83 -4.53
C SER A 118 -1.81 7.80 -4.12
N SER A 119 -2.63 7.12 -4.90
CA SER A 119 -4.07 6.97 -4.64
C SER A 119 -4.34 6.10 -3.41
N THR A 120 -3.62 4.99 -3.25
CA THR A 120 -3.76 4.10 -2.10
C THR A 120 -3.25 4.76 -0.82
N ALA A 121 -2.08 5.41 -0.85
CA ALA A 121 -1.54 6.13 0.29
C ALA A 121 -2.51 7.25 0.75
N LEU A 122 -3.12 7.97 -0.20
CA LEU A 122 -4.11 9.00 0.09
C LEU A 122 -5.36 8.43 0.76
N LEU A 123 -5.89 7.33 0.21
CA LEU A 123 -7.10 6.68 0.75
C LEU A 123 -6.85 6.19 2.17
N VAL A 124 -5.74 5.48 2.38
CA VAL A 124 -5.39 4.89 3.68
C VAL A 124 -5.15 5.98 4.72
N ALA A 125 -4.44 7.06 4.36
CA ALA A 125 -4.20 8.15 5.29
C ALA A 125 -5.50 8.86 5.71
N ASN A 126 -6.38 9.17 4.75
CA ASN A 126 -7.69 9.77 5.06
C ASN A 126 -8.58 8.84 5.88
N TYR A 127 -8.62 7.55 5.53
CA TYR A 127 -9.38 6.54 6.27
C TYR A 127 -8.85 6.37 7.70
N GLY A 128 -7.53 6.34 7.88
CA GLY A 128 -6.88 6.28 9.20
C GLY A 128 -7.26 7.47 10.07
N LEU A 129 -7.15 8.68 9.54
CA LEU A 129 -7.56 9.91 10.24
C LEU A 129 -9.05 9.89 10.62
N ALA A 130 -9.93 9.50 9.70
CA ALA A 130 -11.37 9.41 9.96
C ALA A 130 -11.69 8.37 11.05
N THR A 131 -11.03 7.21 11.00
CA THR A 131 -11.21 6.12 11.96
C THR A 131 -10.78 6.54 13.36
N MET A 132 -9.62 7.21 13.49
CA MET A 132 -9.16 7.74 14.77
C MET A 132 -10.10 8.81 15.31
N ALA A 133 -10.58 9.72 14.45
CA ALA A 133 -11.54 10.75 14.85
C ALA A 133 -12.89 10.17 15.30
N ALA A 134 -13.31 9.03 14.76
CA ALA A 134 -14.47 8.29 15.27
C ALA A 134 -14.18 7.67 16.64
N ARG A 135 -13.05 6.98 16.80
CA ARG A 135 -12.68 6.32 18.06
C ARG A 135 -12.50 7.29 19.23
N LEU A 136 -11.90 8.45 18.98
CA LEU A 136 -11.70 9.49 20.00
C LEU A 136 -12.99 10.20 20.40
N ARG A 137 -14.05 10.15 19.59
CA ARG A 137 -15.37 10.69 19.95
C ARG A 137 -16.19 9.76 20.85
N HIS A 138 -15.79 8.49 20.95
CA HIS A 138 -16.48 7.45 21.71
C HIS A 138 -15.65 6.92 22.90
N ALA A 139 -14.48 7.50 23.16
CA ALA A 139 -13.61 7.20 24.30
C ALA A 139 -13.75 8.28 25.38
#